data_AF-A0A4Y2JWL3-F1
#
_entry.id   AF-A0A4Y2JWL3-F1
#
_cell.length_a   1.000
_cell.length_b   1.000
_cell.length_c   1.000
_cell.angle_alpha   90.00
_cell.angle_beta   90.00
_cell.angle_gamma   90.00
#
_symmetry.space_group_name_H-M   'P 1'
#
loop_
_entity.id
_entity.type
_entity.pdbx_description
1 polymer ?
#
loop_
_entity_poly.entity_id
_entity_poly.type
_entity_poly.pdbx_seq_one_letter_code
_entity_poly.pdbx_strand_id
1 'polypeptide(L)'
;MHLFGGRFCRRADSRGMCTCEEIQKPEPYCLCDRMNFDNFLWATVTVFQILTQEDWNIVLFNGMERTSHWAALYFVALMTFGNYVLFNLLVAILVEGFSAEDERKRSDESINHEEEHKQVKKTSRKESQSSRHGTIT
;
A
#
# COMPACT_ATOMS: atom_id res chain seq x y z
N MET A 1 13.87 -13.44 -12.30
CA MET A 1 13.93 -13.10 -13.75
C MET A 1 13.90 -14.33 -14.69
N HIS A 2 13.96 -15.57 -14.19
CA HIS A 2 14.03 -16.79 -15.02
C HIS A 2 12.73 -17.22 -15.74
N LEU A 3 11.55 -16.72 -15.35
CA LEU A 3 10.27 -17.13 -15.97
C LEU A 3 9.81 -16.21 -17.12
N PHE A 4 10.16 -14.92 -17.05
CA PHE A 4 9.65 -13.88 -17.96
C PHE A 4 10.69 -12.85 -18.44
N GLY A 5 11.93 -12.89 -17.96
CA GLY A 5 12.98 -11.95 -18.37
C GLY A 5 13.30 -12.09 -19.86
N GLY A 6 13.32 -10.97 -20.60
CA GLY A 6 13.59 -10.94 -22.04
C GLY A 6 12.48 -11.49 -22.96
N ARG A 7 11.41 -12.10 -22.44
CA ARG A 7 10.29 -12.62 -23.26
C ARG A 7 9.32 -11.55 -23.74
N PHE A 8 9.38 -10.34 -23.18
CA PHE A 8 8.55 -9.20 -23.58
C PHE A 8 9.22 -8.31 -24.64
N CYS A 9 10.39 -8.72 -25.16
CA CYS A 9 11.02 -8.08 -26.31
C CYS A 9 10.66 -8.83 -27.60
N ARG A 10 10.31 -8.09 -28.66
CA ARG A 10 10.03 -8.63 -30.01
C ARG A 10 10.97 -7.98 -31.01
N ARG A 11 11.42 -8.76 -32.00
CA ARG A 11 12.20 -8.20 -33.11
C ARG A 11 11.28 -7.36 -34.02
N ALA A 12 11.74 -6.21 -34.47
CA ALA A 12 10.98 -5.26 -35.30
C ALA A 12 10.46 -5.87 -36.63
N ASP A 13 11.09 -6.96 -37.09
CA ASP A 13 10.77 -7.67 -38.33
C ASP A 13 9.91 -8.93 -38.11
N SER A 14 9.27 -9.10 -36.96
CA SER A 14 8.31 -10.19 -36.65
C SER A 14 8.80 -11.64 -36.81
N ARG A 15 10.08 -11.88 -37.15
CA ARG A 15 10.71 -13.20 -37.36
C ARG A 15 11.06 -13.96 -36.08
N GLY A 16 10.59 -13.50 -34.92
CA GLY A 16 10.75 -14.21 -33.64
C GLY A 16 11.14 -13.32 -32.45
N MET A 17 11.49 -13.97 -31.34
CA MET A 17 11.94 -13.32 -30.11
C MET A 17 13.36 -12.77 -30.27
N CYS A 18 13.66 -11.65 -29.61
CA CYS A 18 15.01 -11.12 -29.52
C CYS A 18 15.88 -12.03 -28.65
N THR A 19 17.11 -12.27 -29.09
CA THR A 19 18.12 -12.96 -28.28
C THR A 19 18.71 -12.00 -27.24
N CYS A 20 19.25 -12.52 -26.14
CA CYS A 20 19.89 -11.69 -25.11
C CYS A 20 21.06 -10.85 -25.66
N GLU A 21 21.74 -11.30 -26.74
CA GLU A 21 22.80 -10.52 -27.41
C GLU A 21 22.26 -9.35 -28.24
N GLU A 22 21.01 -9.42 -28.71
CA GLU A 22 20.39 -8.33 -29.49
C GLU A 22 19.74 -7.27 -28.60
N ILE A 23 19.31 -7.62 -27.39
CA ILE A 23 18.72 -6.67 -26.41
C ILE A 23 19.77 -5.64 -25.94
N GLN A 24 21.05 -6.01 -25.93
CA GLN A 24 22.15 -5.15 -25.47
C GLN A 24 22.72 -4.24 -26.59
N LYS A 25 22.31 -4.42 -27.86
CA LYS A 25 22.87 -3.66 -28.99
C LYS A 25 22.13 -2.34 -29.22
N PRO A 26 22.85 -1.26 -29.59
CA PRO A 26 22.28 0.08 -29.78
C PRO A 26 21.48 0.25 -31.09
N GLU A 27 21.25 -0.82 -31.83
CA GLU A 27 20.52 -0.77 -33.09
C GLU A 27 19.03 -1.13 -32.89
N PRO A 28 18.07 -0.48 -33.58
CA PRO A 28 16.65 -0.45 -33.22
C PRO A 28 15.89 -1.69 -33.71
N TYR A 29 16.47 -2.89 -33.52
CA TYR A 29 15.89 -4.13 -34.02
C TYR A 29 14.98 -4.82 -33.01
N CYS A 30 14.96 -4.37 -31.74
CA CYS A 30 14.17 -4.97 -30.66
C CYS A 30 13.29 -3.94 -29.97
N LEU A 31 11.99 -4.20 -29.95
CA LEU A 31 10.97 -3.44 -29.24
C LEU A 31 10.60 -4.23 -27.98
N CYS A 32 10.90 -3.68 -26.82
CA CYS A 32 10.47 -4.25 -25.54
C CYS A 32 9.22 -3.52 -25.05
N ASP A 33 8.21 -4.27 -24.63
CA ASP A 33 7.03 -3.69 -24.00
C ASP A 33 7.43 -2.98 -22.70
N ARG A 34 6.76 -1.86 -22.39
CA ARG A 34 7.01 -1.05 -21.18
C ARG A 34 6.79 -1.81 -19.87
N MET A 35 6.13 -2.96 -19.94
CA MET A 35 5.84 -3.87 -18.83
C MET A 35 6.87 -5.01 -18.86
N ASN A 36 8.09 -4.74 -18.40
CA ASN A 36 9.19 -5.69 -18.51
C ASN A 36 9.73 -6.15 -17.14
N PHE A 37 9.97 -7.47 -17.02
CA PHE A 37 10.46 -8.13 -15.80
C PHE A 37 12.00 -8.17 -15.71
N ASP A 38 12.67 -7.24 -16.39
CA ASP A 38 14.13 -7.26 -16.58
C ASP A 38 14.89 -6.77 -15.35
N ASN A 39 14.24 -6.00 -14.47
CA ASN A 39 14.80 -5.53 -13.21
C ASN A 39 13.81 -5.76 -12.06
N PHE A 40 14.29 -6.03 -10.85
CA PHE A 40 13.42 -6.29 -9.68
C PHE A 40 12.48 -5.12 -9.39
N LEU A 41 12.99 -3.88 -9.53
CA LEU A 41 12.19 -2.66 -9.38
C LEU A 41 11.08 -2.55 -10.42
N TRP A 42 11.39 -2.80 -11.70
CA TRP A 42 10.40 -2.78 -12.78
C TRP A 42 9.38 -3.91 -12.64
N ALA A 43 9.82 -5.12 -12.28
CA ALA A 43 8.94 -6.25 -11.98
C ALA A 43 7.96 -5.93 -10.83
N THR A 44 8.42 -5.21 -9.80
CA THR A 44 7.58 -4.81 -8.67
C THR A 44 6.55 -3.76 -9.09
N VAL A 45 6.93 -2.79 -9.93
CA VAL A 45 6.01 -1.81 -10.51
C VAL A 45 4.97 -2.48 -11.41
N THR A 46 5.37 -3.42 -12.27
CA THR A 46 4.43 -4.19 -13.10
C THR A 46 3.47 -5.03 -12.26
N VAL A 47 3.95 -5.67 -11.18
CA VAL A 47 3.08 -6.41 -10.26
C VAL A 47 2.12 -5.46 -9.54
N PHE A 48 2.59 -4.30 -9.10
CA PHE A 48 1.72 -3.27 -8.51
C PHE A 48 0.62 -2.83 -9.48
N GLN A 49 0.97 -2.59 -10.74
CA GLN A 49 0.03 -2.19 -11.80
C GLN A 49 -1.03 -3.27 -12.11
N ILE A 50 -0.61 -4.55 -12.08
CA ILE A 50 -1.55 -5.68 -12.16
C ILE A 50 -2.48 -5.69 -10.93
N LEU A 51 -1.95 -5.50 -9.72
CA LEU A 51 -2.76 -5.50 -8.49
C LEU A 51 -3.77 -4.35 -8.47
N THR A 52 -3.43 -3.18 -9.02
CA THR A 52 -4.36 -2.05 -9.18
C THR A 52 -5.42 -2.26 -10.27
N GLN A 53 -5.43 -3.41 -10.95
CA GLN A 53 -6.33 -3.73 -12.06
C GLN A 53 -6.24 -2.76 -13.24
N GLU A 54 -5.07 -2.16 -13.47
CA GLU A 54 -4.81 -1.33 -14.64
C GLU A 54 -4.10 -2.17 -15.71
N ASP A 55 -4.67 -2.24 -16.92
CA ASP A 55 -4.09 -2.96 -18.09
C ASP A 55 -3.65 -4.42 -17.83
N TRP A 56 -4.20 -5.05 -16.79
CA TRP A 56 -3.87 -6.41 -16.36
C TRP A 56 -4.20 -7.47 -17.41
N ASN A 57 -5.24 -7.24 -18.20
CA ASN A 57 -5.66 -8.08 -19.30
C ASN A 57 -4.59 -8.12 -20.40
N ILE A 58 -4.01 -6.99 -20.76
CA ILE A 58 -2.95 -6.91 -21.79
C ILE A 58 -1.71 -7.67 -21.31
N VAL A 59 -1.32 -7.49 -20.05
CA VAL A 59 -0.18 -8.22 -19.46
C VAL A 59 -0.44 -9.71 -19.40
N LEU A 60 -1.66 -10.13 -19.03
CA LEU A 60 -2.08 -11.53 -19.02
C LEU A 60 -2.04 -12.14 -20.42
N PHE A 61 -2.60 -11.46 -21.42
CA PHE A 61 -2.62 -11.93 -22.81
C PHE A 61 -1.21 -12.05 -23.38
N ASN A 62 -0.36 -11.03 -23.17
CA ASN A 62 1.06 -11.09 -23.59
C ASN A 62 1.83 -12.19 -22.85
N GLY A 63 1.54 -12.42 -21.56
CA GLY A 63 2.10 -13.51 -20.78
C GLY A 63 1.72 -14.88 -21.33
N MET A 64 0.44 -15.09 -21.65
CA MET A 64 -0.08 -16.32 -22.26
C MET A 64 0.52 -16.58 -23.65
N GLU A 65 0.61 -15.54 -24.49
CA GLU A 65 1.19 -15.64 -25.84
C GLU A 65 2.67 -16.07 -25.80
N ARG A 66 3.43 -15.64 -24.78
CA ARG A 66 4.88 -15.84 -24.69
C ARG A 66 5.32 -17.06 -23.87
N THR A 67 4.44 -17.62 -23.03
CA THR A 67 4.79 -18.75 -22.16
C THR A 67 3.92 -19.99 -22.38
N SER A 68 2.67 -19.98 -21.91
CA SER A 68 1.74 -21.10 -22.01
C SER A 68 0.34 -20.67 -21.54
N HIS A 69 -0.71 -21.31 -22.05
CA HIS A 69 -2.09 -21.10 -21.60
C HIS A 69 -2.28 -21.33 -20.10
N TRP A 70 -1.43 -22.16 -19.46
CA TRP A 70 -1.45 -22.42 -18.02
C TRP A 70 -0.90 -21.25 -17.17
N ALA A 71 -0.16 -20.32 -17.77
CA ALA A 71 0.30 -19.11 -17.07
C ALA A 71 -0.86 -18.20 -16.65
N ALA A 72 -2.00 -18.27 -17.34
CA ALA A 72 -3.20 -17.52 -16.99
C ALA A 72 -3.68 -17.83 -15.56
N LEU A 73 -3.67 -19.11 -15.19
CA LEU A 73 -4.08 -19.54 -13.85
C LEU A 73 -3.13 -19.02 -12.77
N TYR A 74 -1.83 -18.97 -13.07
CA TYR A 74 -0.84 -18.39 -12.15
C TYR A 74 -1.08 -16.90 -11.92
N PHE A 75 -1.30 -16.12 -12.99
CA PHE A 75 -1.60 -14.69 -12.87
C PHE A 75 -2.94 -14.43 -12.17
N VAL A 76 -3.97 -15.21 -12.45
CA VAL A 76 -5.28 -15.09 -11.77
C VAL A 76 -5.16 -15.41 -10.28
N ALA A 77 -4.44 -16.48 -9.92
CA ALA A 77 -4.18 -16.84 -8.53
C ALA A 77 -3.35 -15.77 -7.79
N LEU A 78 -2.31 -15.26 -8.45
CA LEU A 78 -1.47 -14.18 -7.92
C LEU A 78 -2.26 -12.89 -7.71
N MET A 79 -3.17 -12.56 -8.64
CA MET A 79 -4.00 -11.36 -8.56
C MET A 79 -5.08 -11.47 -7.49
N THR A 80 -5.72 -12.64 -7.34
CA THR A 80 -6.69 -12.89 -6.26
C THR A 80 -6.04 -12.92 -4.89
N PHE A 81 -4.93 -13.66 -4.74
CA PHE A 81 -4.21 -13.73 -3.47
C PHE A 81 -3.57 -12.39 -3.09
N GLY A 82 -2.89 -11.74 -4.05
CA GLY A 82 -2.23 -10.45 -3.83
C GLY A 82 -3.22 -9.35 -3.46
N ASN A 83 -4.35 -9.24 -4.17
CA ASN A 83 -5.37 -8.26 -3.82
C ASN A 83 -6.01 -8.56 -2.48
N TYR A 84 -6.29 -9.83 -2.15
CA TYR A 84 -6.81 -10.19 -0.83
C TYR A 84 -5.89 -9.73 0.30
N VAL A 85 -4.58 -9.98 0.18
CA VAL A 85 -3.59 -9.52 1.17
C VAL A 85 -3.53 -7.99 1.24
N LEU A 86 -3.50 -7.30 0.09
CA LEU A 86 -3.47 -5.83 0.05
C LEU A 86 -4.71 -5.20 0.68
N PHE A 87 -5.91 -5.72 0.39
CA PHE A 87 -7.15 -5.23 0.98
C PHE A 87 -7.19 -5.47 2.49
N ASN A 88 -6.78 -6.65 2.96
CA ASN A 88 -6.70 -6.92 4.40
C ASN A 88 -5.72 -5.98 5.11
N LEU A 89 -4.58 -5.67 4.48
CA LEU A 89 -3.60 -4.74 5.02
C LEU A 89 -4.12 -3.29 5.00
N LEU A 90 -4.80 -2.86 3.93
CA LEU A 90 -5.43 -1.55 3.85
C LEU A 90 -6.50 -1.38 4.93
N VAL A 91 -7.37 -2.38 5.10
CA VAL A 91 -8.40 -2.39 6.16
C VAL A 91 -7.76 -2.32 7.54
N ALA A 92 -6.70 -3.09 7.79
CA ALA A 92 -5.98 -3.03 9.07
C ALA A 92 -5.45 -1.62 9.36
N ILE A 93 -4.77 -0.99 8.39
CA ILE A 93 -4.24 0.38 8.54
C ILE A 93 -5.37 1.40 8.78
N LEU A 94 -6.49 1.29 8.07
CA LEU A 94 -7.64 2.18 8.26
C LEU A 94 -8.26 2.02 9.65
N VAL A 95 -8.41 0.78 10.12
CA VAL A 95 -8.94 0.49 11.46
C VAL A 95 -8.00 1.01 12.54
N GLU A 96 -6.69 0.80 12.40
CA GLU A 96 -5.68 1.35 13.31
C GLU A 96 -5.70 2.89 13.30
N GLY A 97 -5.85 3.50 12.12
CA GLY A 97 -5.95 4.95 11.96
C GLY A 97 -7.15 5.54 12.70
N PHE A 98 -8.35 4.96 12.54
CA PHE A 98 -9.56 5.42 13.24
C PHE A 98 -9.52 5.12 14.73
N SER A 99 -9.02 3.94 15.13
CA SER A 99 -8.89 3.57 16.54
C SER A 99 -7.95 4.53 17.28
N ALA A 100 -6.81 4.89 16.66
CA ALA A 100 -5.86 5.83 17.22
C ALA A 100 -6.42 7.26 17.32
N GLU A 101 -7.36 7.64 16.46
CA GLU A 101 -8.05 8.94 16.55
C GLU A 101 -9.10 8.95 17.67
N ASP A 102 -9.88 7.87 17.79
CA ASP A 102 -10.88 7.71 18.86
C ASP A 102 -10.25 7.62 20.25
N GLU A 103 -9.10 6.92 20.37
CA GLU A 103 -8.34 6.85 21.62
C GLU A 103 -7.82 8.22 22.05
N ARG A 104 -7.30 9.03 21.11
CA ARG A 104 -6.85 10.41 21.41
C ARG A 104 -7.99 11.30 21.89
N LYS A 105 -9.16 11.24 21.24
CA LYS A 105 -10.34 12.01 21.67
C LYS A 105 -10.78 11.64 23.09
N ARG A 106 -10.83 10.34 23.40
CA ARG A 106 -11.16 9.87 24.76
C ARG A 106 -10.12 10.28 25.80
N SER A 107 -8.83 10.24 25.46
CA SER A 107 -7.78 10.69 26.40
C SER A 107 -7.90 12.18 26.68
N ASP A 108 -8.14 13.01 25.66
CA ASP A 108 -8.27 14.46 25.81
C ASP A 108 -9.51 14.84 26.65
N GLU A 109 -10.64 14.16 26.43
CA GLU A 109 -11.85 14.34 27.25
C GLU A 109 -11.62 13.95 28.73
N SER A 110 -10.90 12.84 28.97
CA SER A 110 -10.61 12.38 30.33
C SER A 110 -9.69 13.34 31.09
N ILE A 111 -8.69 13.92 30.42
CA ILE A 111 -7.78 14.91 31.00
C ILE A 111 -8.54 16.18 31.34
N ASN A 112 -9.39 16.69 30.43
CA ASN A 112 -10.18 17.89 30.68
C ASN A 112 -11.15 17.71 31.86
N HIS A 113 -11.86 16.59 31.93
CA HIS A 113 -12.74 16.29 33.06
C HIS A 113 -11.99 16.21 34.40
N GLU A 114 -10.77 15.66 34.40
CA GLU A 114 -9.96 15.54 35.60
C GLU A 114 -9.37 16.89 36.05
N GLU A 115 -9.04 17.78 35.10
CA GLU A 115 -8.65 19.16 35.38
C GLU A 115 -9.80 19.99 35.95
N GLU A 116 -11.00 19.89 35.39
CA GLU A 116 -12.20 20.56 35.92
C GLU A 116 -12.48 20.12 37.36
N HIS A 117 -12.46 18.81 37.62
CA HIS A 117 -12.67 18.27 38.97
C HIS A 117 -11.60 18.75 39.98
N LYS A 118 -10.34 18.93 39.52
CA LYS A 118 -9.26 19.49 40.34
C LYS A 118 -9.45 20.99 40.61
N GLN A 119 -9.96 21.76 39.66
CA GLN A 119 -10.25 23.18 39.87
C GLN A 119 -11.40 23.40 40.86
N VAL A 120 -12.52 22.70 40.69
CA VAL A 120 -13.68 22.81 41.59
C VAL A 120 -13.29 22.52 43.04
N LYS A 121 -12.50 21.46 43.27
CA LYS A 121 -11.98 21.13 44.61
C LYS A 121 -11.07 22.21 45.20
N LYS A 122 -10.26 22.88 44.37
CA LYS A 122 -9.40 24.00 44.83
C LYS A 122 -10.23 25.23 45.22
N THR A 123 -11.29 25.52 44.45
CA THR A 123 -12.19 26.66 44.71
C THR A 123 -12.96 26.48 46.02
N SER A 124 -13.60 25.32 46.23
CA SER A 124 -14.33 25.04 47.48
C SER A 124 -13.42 25.02 48.72
N ARG A 125 -12.15 24.61 48.58
CA ARG A 125 -11.18 24.61 49.69
C ARG A 125 -10.75 26.04 50.06
N LYS A 126 -10.63 26.95 49.08
CA LYS A 126 -10.34 28.38 49.33
C LYS A 126 -11.50 29.10 50.02
N GLU A 127 -12.74 28.84 49.59
CA GLU A 127 -13.95 29.40 50.24
C GLU A 127 -14.09 28.94 51.69
N SER A 128 -13.84 27.65 51.95
CA SER A 128 -13.89 27.06 53.30
C SER A 128 -12.85 27.66 54.26
N GLN A 129 -11.73 28.17 53.74
CA GLN A 129 -10.64 28.75 54.54
C GLN A 129 -10.81 30.28 54.70
N SER A 130 -11.39 30.95 53.71
CA SER A 130 -11.78 32.37 53.77
C SER A 130 -12.92 32.60 54.77
N SER A 131 -13.94 31.72 54.78
CA SER A 131 -15.08 31.84 55.69
C SER A 131 -14.68 31.65 57.17
N ARG A 132 -13.69 30.81 57.48
CA ARG A 132 -13.16 30.68 58.85
C ARG A 132 -12.36 31.89 59.34
N HIS A 133 -11.83 32.71 58.45
CA HIS A 133 -11.06 33.91 58.83
C HIS A 133 -11.97 35.12 59.10
N GLY A 134 -13.19 35.13 58.55
CA GLY A 134 -14.19 36.18 58.77
C GLY A 134 -15.07 36.02 60.02
N THR A 135 -14.95 34.92 60.77
CA THR A 135 -15.81 34.63 61.95
C THR A 135 -15.14 34.94 63.30
N ILE A 136 -13.90 35.46 63.33
CA ILE A 136 -13.14 35.70 64.58
C ILE A 136 -13.06 37.20 64.96
N THR A 137 -13.53 38.13 64.13
CA THR A 137 -13.67 39.56 64.47
C THR A 137 -15.10 39.92 64.84
#